data_AF-A0AAX3JLP2-F1
#
_entry.id   AF-A0AAX3JLP2-F1
#
_cell.length_a   1.000
_cell.length_b   1.000
_cell.length_c   1.000
_cell.angle_alpha   90.00
_cell.angle_beta   90.00
_cell.angle_gamma   90.00
#
_symmetry.space_group_name_H-M   'P 1'
#
loop_
_entity.id
_entity.type
_entity.pdbx_description
1 polymer ?
#
loop_
_entity_poly.entity_id
_entity_poly.type
_entity_poly.pdbx_seq_one_letter_code
_entity_poly.pdbx_strand_id
1 'polypeptide(L)'
;MRYIFLFLVVGNLNLFAFENFFYDFSVRANYEKHFYSSDLAKKMKPQKYYISDNYYVEVSNSILGDYAYYSFFNRKDGVSYIFPGSYVIKVGRRGIEQVKIFFLNRADTFIRIKANDVRSSADFYLIDTLIHKDVKLPFKIGDIAIGSFLEIAKYIGDFVDFELFNPQHLQVHENVSNIVDSLRTFLKFSSPIFEVHDGAMNELGEMVYIKTGEPQKEPQGFNCSGFGKWVADSIYKTMTGKLLKIEDLKVRHIGVRGNSFTNYYEFSLDPFFGLDWTRNIAYKLKNINSNLDLSKVKELDVNSVGFLKYIDNRGYEIENLEFILYYLAVKEPGHIYFGSISTTINKFPGKLFHKHVVVLFPFFDKESIFRVSLMEVNNETSIKSLGSRYPNSYVHLVRVKVPNTISIVPIPERVNN
;
A
#
# COMPACT_ATOMS: atom_id res chain seq x y z
N MET A 1 -50.27 9.66 -6.27
CA MET A 1 -49.23 10.33 -5.47
C MET A 1 -48.03 9.41 -5.36
N ARG A 2 -46.95 9.68 -6.12
CA ARG A 2 -45.68 8.95 -6.06
C ARG A 2 -44.71 9.79 -5.24
N TYR A 3 -44.27 9.28 -4.09
CA TYR A 3 -43.30 9.96 -3.26
C TYR A 3 -41.91 9.83 -3.88
N ILE A 4 -41.39 10.96 -4.38
CA ILE A 4 -39.99 11.15 -4.73
C ILE A 4 -39.26 11.45 -3.42
N PHE A 5 -38.44 10.52 -2.95
CA PHE A 5 -37.52 10.79 -1.84
C PHE A 5 -36.32 11.57 -2.39
N LEU A 6 -36.27 12.86 -2.06
CA LEU A 6 -35.15 13.74 -2.33
C LEU A 6 -34.07 13.49 -1.26
N PHE A 7 -32.95 12.87 -1.62
CA PHE A 7 -31.76 12.85 -0.78
C PHE A 7 -30.99 14.16 -0.99
N LEU A 8 -31.05 15.05 0.00
CA LEU A 8 -30.20 16.23 0.11
C LEU A 8 -28.96 15.85 0.93
N VAL A 9 -27.85 15.57 0.26
CA VAL A 9 -26.52 15.50 0.88
C VAL A 9 -25.65 16.52 0.14
N VAL A 10 -25.39 17.67 0.75
CA VAL A 10 -24.43 18.64 0.19
C VAL A 10 -23.02 18.10 0.45
N GLY A 11 -22.49 17.33 -0.49
CA GLY A 11 -21.12 16.84 -0.54
C GLY A 11 -20.53 17.09 -1.93
N ASN A 12 -19.23 17.39 -2.00
CA ASN A 12 -18.49 17.72 -3.23
C ASN A 12 -18.99 17.01 -4.50
N LEU A 13 -19.28 17.78 -5.56
CA LEU A 13 -19.93 17.36 -6.81
C LEU A 13 -19.28 16.15 -7.54
N ASN A 14 -18.03 15.79 -7.21
CA ASN A 14 -17.35 14.61 -7.77
C ASN A 14 -17.62 13.29 -7.03
N LEU A 15 -18.15 13.33 -5.79
CA LEU A 15 -18.47 12.13 -5.01
C LEU A 15 -19.81 11.50 -5.37
N PHE A 16 -20.74 12.30 -5.90
CA PHE A 16 -22.07 11.83 -6.33
C PHE A 16 -22.01 10.77 -7.44
N ALA A 17 -21.03 10.83 -8.34
CA ALA A 17 -20.88 9.82 -9.39
C ALA A 17 -20.54 8.44 -8.80
N PHE A 18 -19.68 8.39 -7.77
CA PHE A 18 -19.28 7.15 -7.11
C PHE A 18 -20.40 6.56 -6.26
N GLU A 19 -21.18 7.40 -5.55
CA GLU A 19 -22.38 6.94 -4.86
C GLU A 19 -23.39 6.35 -5.87
N ASN A 20 -23.66 7.04 -6.98
CA ASN A 20 -24.55 6.52 -8.03
C ASN A 20 -24.06 5.18 -8.60
N PHE A 21 -22.75 4.96 -8.74
CA PHE A 21 -22.18 3.71 -9.24
C PHE A 21 -22.34 2.51 -8.31
N PHE A 22 -22.36 2.72 -7.00
CA PHE A 22 -22.64 1.65 -6.04
C PHE A 22 -24.14 1.39 -5.89
N TYR A 23 -24.97 2.41 -6.09
CA TYR A 23 -26.39 2.37 -5.71
C TYR A 23 -27.37 2.25 -6.88
N ASP A 24 -26.95 2.53 -8.12
CA ASP A 24 -27.76 2.29 -9.31
C ASP A 24 -27.66 0.81 -9.73
N PHE A 25 -28.74 0.09 -9.51
CA PHE A 25 -28.90 -1.32 -9.85
C PHE A 25 -29.81 -1.54 -11.07
N SER A 26 -30.34 -0.46 -11.66
CA SER A 26 -31.32 -0.53 -12.75
C SER A 26 -30.77 -1.27 -13.98
N VAL A 27 -29.50 -1.03 -14.31
CA VAL A 27 -28.83 -1.73 -15.41
C VAL A 27 -28.76 -3.24 -15.14
N ARG A 28 -28.40 -3.68 -13.93
CA ARG A 28 -28.31 -5.12 -13.60
C ARG A 28 -29.68 -5.78 -13.59
N ALA A 29 -30.70 -5.12 -13.05
CA ALA A 29 -32.07 -5.63 -13.01
C ALA A 29 -32.62 -5.96 -14.42
N ASN A 30 -32.28 -5.16 -15.44
CA ASN A 30 -32.67 -5.43 -16.83
C ASN A 30 -32.11 -6.76 -17.40
N TYR A 31 -31.09 -7.34 -16.76
CA TYR A 31 -30.48 -8.59 -17.17
C TYR A 31 -30.90 -9.79 -16.30
N GLU A 32 -31.84 -9.65 -15.36
CA GLU A 32 -32.24 -10.71 -14.43
C GLU A 32 -32.53 -12.05 -15.12
N LYS A 33 -33.24 -12.01 -16.26
CA LYS A 33 -33.59 -13.20 -17.05
C LYS A 33 -32.39 -14.04 -17.51
N HIS A 34 -31.21 -13.42 -17.59
CA HIS A 34 -29.97 -14.07 -17.99
C HIS A 34 -29.28 -14.83 -16.85
N PHE A 35 -29.78 -14.69 -15.63
CA PHE A 35 -29.18 -15.26 -14.42
C PHE A 35 -29.82 -16.58 -13.97
N TYR A 36 -30.85 -17.09 -14.67
CA TYR A 36 -31.54 -18.34 -14.32
C TYR A 36 -30.75 -19.61 -14.67
N SER A 37 -29.99 -19.60 -15.77
CA SER A 37 -29.13 -20.72 -16.16
C SER A 37 -28.09 -20.27 -17.19
N SER A 38 -26.88 -20.83 -17.09
CA SER A 38 -25.84 -20.69 -18.11
C SER A 38 -26.22 -21.31 -19.45
N ASP A 39 -27.12 -22.30 -19.48
CA ASP A 39 -27.59 -22.95 -20.72
C ASP A 39 -28.36 -21.97 -21.63
N LEU A 40 -28.90 -20.89 -21.04
CA LEU A 40 -29.60 -19.82 -21.76
C LEU A 40 -28.66 -18.70 -22.23
N ALA A 41 -27.38 -18.75 -21.85
CA ALA A 41 -26.43 -17.69 -22.13
C ALA A 41 -26.03 -17.68 -23.60
N LYS A 42 -26.11 -16.50 -24.22
CA LYS A 42 -25.54 -16.23 -25.54
C LYS A 42 -24.48 -15.15 -25.40
N LYS A 43 -23.40 -15.25 -26.17
CA LYS A 43 -22.35 -14.23 -26.19
C LYS A 43 -22.96 -12.89 -26.62
N MET A 44 -22.77 -11.87 -25.80
CA MET A 44 -23.22 -10.50 -26.09
C MET A 44 -22.04 -9.63 -26.51
N LYS A 45 -22.30 -8.66 -27.38
CA LYS A 45 -21.36 -7.57 -27.61
C LYS A 45 -21.39 -6.62 -26.40
N PRO A 46 -20.26 -6.00 -26.03
CA PRO A 46 -20.25 -4.98 -24.98
C PRO A 46 -21.27 -3.87 -25.27
N GLN A 47 -22.07 -3.51 -24.27
CA GLN A 47 -23.06 -2.44 -24.33
C GLN A 47 -22.72 -1.38 -23.28
N LYS A 48 -22.78 -0.09 -23.65
CA LYS A 48 -22.53 1.03 -22.73
C LYS A 48 -23.86 1.66 -22.32
N TYR A 49 -24.05 1.83 -21.02
CA TYR A 49 -25.18 2.54 -20.42
C TYR A 49 -24.66 3.79 -19.71
N TYR A 50 -24.84 4.96 -20.31
CA TYR A 50 -24.35 6.22 -19.76
C TYR A 50 -25.18 6.67 -18.57
N ILE A 51 -24.51 6.96 -17.45
CA ILE A 51 -25.09 7.50 -16.22
C ILE A 51 -24.92 9.03 -16.18
N SER A 52 -23.82 9.53 -16.74
CA SER A 52 -23.55 10.96 -16.98
C SER A 52 -22.60 11.13 -18.16
N ASP A 53 -22.26 12.37 -18.54
CA ASP A 53 -21.57 12.73 -19.79
C ASP A 53 -20.35 11.87 -20.14
N ASN A 54 -19.56 11.43 -19.14
CA ASN A 54 -18.33 10.65 -19.36
C ASN A 54 -18.29 9.32 -18.60
N TYR A 55 -19.37 8.96 -17.90
CA TYR A 55 -19.41 7.82 -16.99
C TYR A 55 -20.51 6.85 -17.41
N TYR A 56 -20.17 5.57 -17.50
CA TYR A 56 -21.07 4.55 -18.01
C TYR A 56 -20.86 3.19 -17.34
N VAL A 57 -21.88 2.34 -17.39
CA VAL A 57 -21.78 0.91 -17.10
C VAL A 57 -21.56 0.16 -18.40
N GLU A 58 -20.45 -0.54 -18.51
CA GLU A 58 -20.17 -1.48 -19.59
C GLU A 58 -20.71 -2.86 -19.21
N VAL A 59 -21.69 -3.36 -19.96
CA VAL A 59 -22.23 -4.70 -19.79
C VAL A 59 -21.66 -5.61 -20.86
N SER A 60 -21.08 -6.73 -20.43
CA SER A 60 -20.57 -7.76 -21.33
C SER A 60 -20.72 -9.13 -20.69
N ASN A 61 -20.54 -10.19 -21.49
CA ASN A 61 -20.43 -11.54 -20.94
C ASN A 61 -19.33 -12.37 -21.60
N SER A 62 -18.92 -13.40 -20.88
CA SER A 62 -18.12 -14.50 -21.40
C SER A 62 -18.75 -15.83 -21.00
N ILE A 63 -18.56 -16.85 -21.84
CA ILE A 63 -19.01 -18.22 -21.58
C ILE A 63 -17.75 -19.06 -21.53
N LEU A 64 -17.55 -19.78 -20.43
CA LEU A 64 -16.37 -20.62 -20.19
C LEU A 64 -16.82 -21.92 -19.53
N GLY A 65 -16.75 -23.02 -20.27
CA GLY A 65 -17.27 -24.31 -19.84
C GLY A 65 -18.77 -24.22 -19.52
N ASP A 66 -19.17 -24.71 -18.35
CA ASP A 66 -20.56 -24.71 -17.89
C ASP A 66 -21.04 -23.38 -17.30
N TYR A 67 -20.24 -22.31 -17.40
CA TYR A 67 -20.51 -21.05 -16.74
C TYR A 67 -20.63 -19.88 -17.71
N ALA A 68 -21.55 -18.98 -17.40
CA ALA A 68 -21.63 -17.65 -17.98
C ALA A 68 -21.23 -16.60 -16.94
N TYR A 69 -20.36 -15.67 -17.33
CA TYR A 69 -19.91 -14.56 -16.50
C TYR A 69 -20.47 -13.27 -17.09
N TYR A 70 -21.34 -12.60 -16.35
CA TYR A 70 -21.87 -11.30 -16.73
C TYR A 70 -21.13 -10.21 -15.96
N SER A 71 -20.47 -9.32 -16.69
CA SER A 71 -19.69 -8.22 -16.15
C SER A 71 -20.45 -6.92 -16.31
N PHE A 72 -20.51 -6.14 -15.24
CA PHE A 72 -21.09 -4.79 -15.18
C PHE A 72 -20.01 -3.87 -14.65
N PHE A 73 -19.21 -3.31 -15.54
CA PHE A 73 -18.05 -2.50 -15.18
C PHE A 73 -18.38 -1.02 -15.24
N ASN A 74 -18.24 -0.35 -14.11
CA ASN A 74 -18.31 1.09 -14.02
C ASN A 74 -17.04 1.66 -14.66
N ARG A 75 -17.21 2.54 -15.64
CA ARG A 75 -16.12 3.07 -16.48
C ARG A 75 -16.28 4.57 -16.70
N LYS A 76 -15.16 5.19 -17.06
CA LYS A 76 -15.07 6.56 -17.57
C LYS A 76 -14.39 6.54 -18.93
N ASP A 77 -14.88 7.35 -19.86
CA ASP A 77 -14.25 7.43 -21.19
C ASP A 77 -12.76 7.86 -21.07
N GLY A 78 -11.90 7.21 -21.84
CA GLY A 78 -10.44 7.43 -21.82
C GLY A 78 -9.70 6.81 -20.63
N VAL A 79 -10.39 6.16 -19.68
CA VAL A 79 -9.80 5.54 -18.50
C VAL A 79 -9.81 4.01 -18.62
N SER A 80 -8.66 3.38 -18.37
CA SER A 80 -8.49 1.93 -18.57
C SER A 80 -8.93 1.08 -17.38
N TYR A 81 -8.89 1.62 -16.15
CA TYR A 81 -9.28 0.90 -14.93
C TYR A 81 -10.80 0.89 -14.73
N ILE A 82 -11.26 -0.09 -13.95
CA ILE A 82 -12.67 -0.17 -13.51
C ILE A 82 -12.87 0.72 -12.29
N PHE A 83 -14.09 1.23 -12.13
CA PHE A 83 -14.48 2.01 -10.96
C PHE A 83 -15.16 1.12 -9.91
N PRO A 84 -15.16 1.54 -8.64
CA PRO A 84 -15.87 0.90 -7.55
C PRO A 84 -17.37 0.71 -7.88
N GLY A 85 -18.00 -0.30 -7.27
CA GLY A 85 -19.39 -0.67 -7.55
C GLY A 85 -19.55 -1.53 -8.81
N SER A 86 -18.45 -1.96 -9.43
CA SER A 86 -18.46 -2.90 -10.54
C SER A 86 -18.82 -4.32 -10.08
N TYR A 87 -19.51 -5.10 -10.93
CA TYR A 87 -19.96 -6.46 -10.63
C TYR A 87 -19.46 -7.48 -11.65
N VAL A 88 -19.20 -8.70 -11.18
CA VAL A 88 -19.15 -9.91 -12.02
C VAL A 88 -20.04 -10.98 -11.41
N ILE A 89 -21.05 -11.42 -12.18
CA ILE A 89 -22.02 -12.44 -11.77
C ILE A 89 -21.68 -13.74 -12.51
N LYS A 90 -21.34 -14.78 -11.76
CA LYS A 90 -21.11 -16.13 -12.26
C LYS A 90 -22.41 -16.92 -12.19
N VAL A 91 -22.88 -17.37 -13.34
CA VAL A 91 -24.10 -18.15 -13.51
C VAL A 91 -23.72 -19.56 -13.96
N GLY A 92 -24.19 -20.58 -13.25
CA GLY A 92 -24.11 -21.99 -13.63
C GLY A 92 -25.45 -22.50 -14.16
N ARG A 93 -25.57 -23.82 -14.37
CA ARG A 93 -26.78 -24.43 -14.97
C ARG A 93 -28.05 -24.26 -14.14
N ARG A 94 -27.91 -23.98 -12.84
CA ARG A 94 -29.01 -23.85 -11.87
C ARG A 94 -29.19 -22.42 -11.34
N GLY A 95 -28.55 -21.45 -11.99
CA GLY A 95 -28.66 -20.03 -11.62
C GLY A 95 -27.35 -19.44 -11.09
N ILE A 96 -27.46 -18.36 -10.31
CA ILE A 96 -26.30 -17.62 -9.81
C ILE A 96 -25.55 -18.44 -8.76
N GLU A 97 -24.26 -18.64 -8.97
CA GLU A 97 -23.39 -19.32 -8.00
C GLU A 97 -22.54 -18.34 -7.20
N GLN A 98 -22.17 -17.22 -7.83
CA GLN A 98 -21.27 -16.25 -7.22
C GLN A 98 -21.50 -14.85 -7.76
N VAL A 99 -21.37 -13.84 -6.89
CA VAL A 99 -21.28 -12.42 -7.25
C VAL A 99 -19.95 -11.88 -6.73
N LYS A 100 -19.19 -11.19 -7.57
CA LYS A 100 -18.05 -10.38 -7.15
C LYS A 100 -18.40 -8.91 -7.27
N ILE A 101 -18.08 -8.13 -6.24
CA ILE A 101 -18.30 -6.69 -6.18
C ILE A 101 -16.94 -6.02 -5.94
N PHE A 102 -16.53 -5.08 -6.79
CA PHE A 102 -15.23 -4.41 -6.69
C PHE A 102 -15.36 -3.06 -5.99
N PHE A 103 -14.43 -2.75 -5.08
CA PHE A 103 -14.53 -1.59 -4.17
C PHE A 103 -13.51 -0.49 -4.42
N LEU A 104 -12.44 -0.80 -5.13
CA LEU A 104 -11.39 0.15 -5.49
C LEU A 104 -11.18 0.10 -7.00
N ASN A 105 -10.34 1.01 -7.51
CA ASN A 105 -10.00 1.10 -8.93
C ASN A 105 -9.04 -0.03 -9.37
N ARG A 106 -9.24 -1.26 -8.87
CA ARG A 106 -8.37 -2.43 -9.04
C ARG A 106 -9.15 -3.75 -8.89
N ALA A 107 -8.69 -4.79 -9.57
CA ALA A 107 -9.42 -6.06 -9.72
C ALA A 107 -9.16 -7.09 -8.60
N ASP A 108 -8.18 -6.86 -7.75
CA ASP A 108 -7.77 -7.72 -6.62
C ASP A 108 -8.43 -7.31 -5.28
N THR A 109 -9.27 -6.27 -5.30
CA THR A 109 -10.01 -5.77 -4.14
C THR A 109 -11.50 -5.91 -4.38
N PHE A 110 -12.09 -6.94 -3.79
CA PHE A 110 -13.48 -7.32 -4.04
C PHE A 110 -14.11 -8.08 -2.86
N ILE A 111 -15.43 -8.03 -2.79
CA ILE A 111 -16.22 -8.99 -2.01
C ILE A 111 -16.65 -10.10 -2.94
N ARG A 112 -16.41 -11.34 -2.54
CA ARG A 112 -16.89 -12.55 -3.23
C ARG A 112 -18.03 -13.16 -2.44
N ILE A 113 -19.22 -13.10 -3.01
CA ILE A 113 -20.44 -13.61 -2.43
C ILE A 113 -20.78 -14.94 -3.09
N LYS A 114 -21.04 -15.97 -2.31
CA LYS A 114 -21.36 -17.32 -2.76
C LYS A 114 -22.80 -17.67 -2.36
N ALA A 115 -23.48 -18.40 -3.23
CA ALA A 115 -24.77 -18.97 -2.92
C ALA A 115 -24.61 -20.12 -1.91
N ASN A 116 -25.48 -20.17 -0.89
CA ASN A 116 -25.73 -21.40 -0.12
C ASN A 116 -27.25 -21.69 -0.14
N ASP A 117 -27.65 -22.83 0.44
CA ASP A 117 -29.01 -23.38 0.30
C ASP A 117 -30.15 -22.41 0.65
N VAL A 118 -29.95 -21.55 1.68
CA VAL A 118 -30.98 -20.61 2.16
C VAL A 118 -30.49 -19.15 2.15
N ARG A 119 -29.19 -18.94 2.32
CA ARG A 119 -28.56 -17.62 2.52
C ARG A 119 -27.20 -17.55 1.82
N SER A 120 -26.71 -16.34 1.60
CA SER A 120 -25.39 -16.14 0.98
C SER A 120 -24.29 -16.01 2.03
N SER A 121 -23.04 -16.24 1.64
CA SER A 121 -21.88 -15.85 2.45
C SER A 121 -20.86 -15.07 1.63
N ALA A 122 -20.06 -14.25 2.31
CA ALA A 122 -19.13 -13.32 1.71
C ALA A 122 -17.69 -13.50 2.22
N ASP A 123 -16.76 -13.55 1.27
CA ASP A 123 -15.32 -13.44 1.51
C ASP A 123 -14.86 -12.04 1.05
N PHE A 124 -14.05 -11.37 1.86
CA PHE A 124 -13.59 -10.01 1.62
C PHE A 124 -12.11 -10.03 1.27
N TYR A 125 -11.79 -9.55 0.08
CA TYR A 125 -10.43 -9.44 -0.42
C TYR A 125 -10.05 -7.97 -0.54
N LEU A 126 -8.91 -7.60 0.02
CA LEU A 126 -8.31 -6.29 -0.09
C LEU A 126 -6.87 -6.48 -0.56
N ILE A 127 -6.53 -5.98 -1.76
CA ILE A 127 -5.21 -6.15 -2.40
C ILE A 127 -4.73 -7.60 -2.29
N ASP A 128 -5.50 -8.51 -2.90
CA ASP A 128 -5.27 -9.96 -2.90
C ASP A 128 -5.20 -10.65 -1.52
N THR A 129 -5.43 -9.92 -0.42
CA THR A 129 -5.41 -10.44 0.94
C THR A 129 -6.83 -10.73 1.42
N LEU A 130 -7.08 -11.98 1.86
CA LEU A 130 -8.37 -12.36 2.47
C LEU A 130 -8.46 -11.82 3.90
N ILE A 131 -9.25 -10.77 4.10
CA ILE A 131 -9.39 -10.10 5.41
C ILE A 131 -10.57 -10.61 6.23
N HIS A 132 -11.66 -11.05 5.59
CA HIS A 132 -12.79 -11.71 6.24
C HIS A 132 -13.24 -12.90 5.42
N LYS A 133 -13.54 -14.02 6.08
CA LYS A 133 -13.95 -15.28 5.45
C LYS A 133 -15.33 -15.70 5.93
N ASP A 134 -16.17 -16.14 5.01
CA ASP A 134 -17.48 -16.75 5.26
C ASP A 134 -18.43 -15.90 6.14
N VAL A 135 -18.44 -14.58 5.93
CA VAL A 135 -19.39 -13.67 6.60
C VAL A 135 -20.79 -14.00 6.13
N LYS A 136 -21.69 -14.36 7.06
CA LYS A 136 -23.07 -14.76 6.73
C LYS A 136 -23.93 -13.55 6.39
N LEU A 137 -24.60 -13.61 5.24
CA LEU A 137 -25.51 -12.58 4.76
C LEU A 137 -26.96 -13.05 4.90
N PRO A 138 -27.91 -12.19 5.33
CA PRO A 138 -29.32 -12.56 5.42
C PRO A 138 -30.02 -12.54 4.06
N PHE A 139 -29.33 -12.16 2.99
CA PHE A 139 -29.86 -11.97 1.64
C PHE A 139 -29.61 -13.20 0.74
N LYS A 140 -30.54 -13.47 -0.17
CA LYS A 140 -30.32 -14.44 -1.24
C LYS A 140 -29.40 -13.84 -2.30
N ILE A 141 -28.68 -14.70 -3.01
CA ILE A 141 -27.70 -14.22 -4.00
C ILE A 141 -28.37 -13.50 -5.19
N GLY A 142 -29.63 -13.85 -5.51
CA GLY A 142 -30.42 -13.15 -6.52
C GLY A 142 -30.65 -11.70 -6.14
N ASP A 143 -31.13 -11.46 -4.91
CA ASP A 143 -31.37 -10.11 -4.37
C ASP A 143 -30.08 -9.29 -4.38
N ILE A 144 -28.94 -9.91 -4.06
CA ILE A 144 -27.62 -9.26 -4.12
C ILE A 144 -27.20 -8.90 -5.54
N ALA A 145 -27.50 -9.75 -6.52
CA ALA A 145 -27.10 -9.57 -7.90
C ALA A 145 -27.83 -8.40 -8.58
N ILE A 146 -29.11 -8.21 -8.25
CA ILE A 146 -29.98 -7.19 -8.90
C ILE A 146 -30.37 -6.03 -7.99
N GLY A 147 -30.11 -6.12 -6.68
CA GLY A 147 -30.49 -5.12 -5.69
C GLY A 147 -29.44 -4.03 -5.48
N SER A 148 -29.77 -3.12 -4.57
CA SER A 148 -28.87 -2.05 -4.15
C SER A 148 -27.78 -2.59 -3.22
N PHE A 149 -26.53 -2.22 -3.51
CA PHE A 149 -25.43 -2.56 -2.60
C PHE A 149 -25.57 -1.87 -1.23
N LEU A 150 -26.29 -0.74 -1.15
CA LEU A 150 -26.45 0.02 0.10
C LEU A 150 -27.05 -0.84 1.22
N GLU A 151 -28.03 -1.68 0.89
CA GLU A 151 -28.70 -2.54 1.85
C GLU A 151 -27.76 -3.62 2.39
N ILE A 152 -26.92 -4.16 1.51
CA ILE A 152 -25.88 -5.11 1.88
C ILE A 152 -24.87 -4.40 2.79
N ALA A 153 -24.30 -3.28 2.34
CA ALA A 153 -23.30 -2.50 3.06
C ALA A 153 -23.75 -2.12 4.47
N LYS A 154 -25.00 -1.67 4.64
CA LYS A 154 -25.60 -1.36 5.95
C LYS A 154 -25.55 -2.56 6.91
N TYR A 155 -25.81 -3.76 6.42
CA TYR A 155 -25.78 -4.97 7.25
C TYR A 155 -24.35 -5.42 7.58
N ILE A 156 -23.45 -5.41 6.60
CA ILE A 156 -22.07 -5.87 6.83
C ILE A 156 -21.19 -4.81 7.50
N GLY A 157 -21.64 -3.56 7.58
CA GLY A 157 -20.93 -2.45 8.23
C GLY A 157 -20.66 -2.66 9.72
N ASP A 158 -21.47 -3.48 10.39
CA ASP A 158 -21.26 -3.84 11.79
C ASP A 158 -20.09 -4.82 12.00
N PHE A 159 -19.65 -5.51 10.93
CA PHE A 159 -18.65 -6.58 10.99
C PHE A 159 -17.39 -6.30 10.19
N VAL A 160 -17.49 -5.40 9.21
CA VAL A 160 -16.42 -5.07 8.27
C VAL A 160 -16.15 -3.58 8.33
N ASP A 161 -14.88 -3.26 8.52
CA ASP A 161 -14.40 -1.89 8.51
C ASP A 161 -14.40 -1.34 7.08
N PHE A 162 -15.47 -0.63 6.73
CA PHE A 162 -15.62 0.02 5.42
C PHE A 162 -14.69 1.20 5.20
N GLU A 163 -13.98 1.68 6.23
CA GLU A 163 -12.99 2.74 6.05
C GLU A 163 -11.90 2.31 5.06
N LEU A 164 -11.52 1.03 5.08
CA LEU A 164 -10.59 0.41 4.13
C LEU A 164 -11.14 0.27 2.70
N PHE A 165 -12.39 0.67 2.47
CA PHE A 165 -13.07 0.54 1.18
C PHE A 165 -13.77 1.83 0.73
N ASN A 166 -13.72 2.90 1.53
CA ASN A 166 -14.48 4.13 1.28
C ASN A 166 -13.59 5.24 0.69
N PRO A 167 -13.80 5.62 -0.59
CA PRO A 167 -13.08 6.71 -1.26
C PRO A 167 -13.12 8.06 -0.54
N GLN A 168 -14.15 8.36 0.25
CA GLN A 168 -14.27 9.62 0.99
C GLN A 168 -13.21 9.77 2.11
N HIS A 169 -12.71 8.65 2.63
CA HIS A 169 -11.61 8.62 3.61
C HIS A 169 -10.25 8.52 2.93
N LEU A 170 -10.20 8.29 1.61
CA LEU A 170 -8.98 8.30 0.81
C LEU A 170 -8.61 9.74 0.42
N GLN A 171 -8.55 10.62 1.43
CA GLN A 171 -8.17 12.02 1.21
C GLN A 171 -6.75 12.08 0.63
N VAL A 172 -6.55 12.98 -0.33
CA VAL A 172 -5.24 13.21 -0.92
C VAL A 172 -4.36 13.85 0.14
N HIS A 173 -3.43 13.06 0.66
CA HIS A 173 -2.39 13.57 1.54
C HIS A 173 -1.24 14.07 0.68
N GLU A 174 -1.38 15.31 0.24
CA GLU A 174 -0.44 15.96 -0.69
C GLU A 174 0.99 15.97 -0.14
N ASN A 175 1.18 15.91 1.18
CA ASN A 175 2.50 15.90 1.80
C ASN A 175 3.40 14.76 1.28
N VAL A 176 2.88 13.53 1.20
CA VAL A 176 3.66 12.38 0.72
C VAL A 176 3.90 12.48 -0.78
N SER A 177 2.88 12.84 -1.59
CA SER A 177 3.05 12.98 -3.03
C SER A 177 4.01 14.12 -3.41
N ASN A 178 3.96 15.26 -2.69
CA ASN A 178 4.86 16.39 -2.92
C ASN A 178 6.32 16.02 -2.65
N ILE A 179 6.57 15.20 -1.61
CA ILE A 179 7.90 14.68 -1.30
C ILE A 179 8.39 13.76 -2.42
N VAL A 180 7.53 12.84 -2.87
CA VAL A 180 7.83 11.94 -4.00
C VAL A 180 8.18 12.75 -5.25
N ASP A 181 7.39 13.78 -5.57
CA ASP A 181 7.62 14.63 -6.75
C ASP A 181 8.91 15.45 -6.64
N SER A 182 9.23 15.94 -5.43
CA SER A 182 10.49 16.64 -5.14
C SER A 182 11.71 15.72 -5.33
N LEU A 183 11.63 14.48 -4.82
CA LEU A 183 12.68 13.47 -4.97
C LEU A 183 12.84 13.04 -6.43
N ARG A 184 11.74 12.79 -7.15
CA ARG A 184 11.76 12.46 -8.59
C ARG A 184 12.39 13.57 -9.43
N THR A 185 12.03 14.81 -9.13
CA THR A 185 12.58 15.98 -9.83
C THR A 185 14.08 16.07 -9.57
N PHE A 186 14.51 15.94 -8.32
CA PHE A 186 15.94 15.90 -8.00
C PHE A 186 16.67 14.79 -8.76
N LEU A 187 16.22 13.54 -8.65
CA LEU A 187 16.87 12.39 -9.30
C LEU A 187 16.90 12.51 -10.84
N LYS A 188 15.93 13.21 -11.44
CA LYS A 188 15.88 13.44 -12.89
C LYS A 188 16.88 14.49 -13.37
N PHE A 189 17.14 15.53 -12.57
CA PHE A 189 17.98 16.67 -12.97
C PHE A 189 19.38 16.65 -12.36
N SER A 190 19.62 15.83 -11.33
CA SER A 190 20.92 15.64 -10.71
C SER A 190 21.77 14.61 -11.45
N SER A 191 23.09 14.68 -11.25
CA SER A 191 23.99 13.60 -11.69
C SER A 191 23.64 12.28 -11.01
N PRO A 192 23.82 11.12 -11.69
CA PRO A 192 23.59 9.82 -11.07
C PRO A 192 24.40 9.67 -9.78
N ILE A 193 23.75 9.20 -8.73
CA ILE A 193 24.35 8.91 -7.43
C ILE A 193 25.10 7.59 -7.54
N PHE A 194 26.40 7.52 -7.25
CA PHE A 194 27.06 6.21 -7.31
C PHE A 194 26.58 5.28 -6.19
N GLU A 195 26.43 3.99 -6.50
CA GLU A 195 26.27 2.98 -5.46
C GLU A 195 27.66 2.69 -4.86
N VAL A 196 27.86 3.11 -3.61
CA VAL A 196 29.12 2.93 -2.89
C VAL A 196 28.88 2.08 -1.66
N HIS A 197 29.60 0.96 -1.54
CA HIS A 197 29.52 0.10 -0.37
C HIS A 197 29.84 0.91 0.90
N ASP A 198 28.96 0.79 1.90
CA ASP A 198 29.06 1.52 3.17
C ASP A 198 29.00 3.07 3.04
N GLY A 199 28.61 3.60 1.87
CA GLY A 199 28.59 5.05 1.64
C GLY A 199 27.37 5.75 2.24
N ALA A 200 27.60 6.90 2.88
CA ALA A 200 26.59 7.83 3.40
C ALA A 200 27.08 9.29 3.35
N MET A 201 26.21 10.23 3.72
CA MET A 201 26.54 11.62 4.00
C MET A 201 26.51 11.85 5.51
N ASN A 202 27.53 12.51 6.08
CA ASN A 202 27.57 12.85 7.52
C ASN A 202 26.73 14.09 7.86
N GLU A 203 26.73 14.51 9.12
CA GLU A 203 25.96 15.66 9.59
C GLU A 203 26.43 17.02 9.03
N LEU A 204 27.64 17.07 8.47
CA LEU A 204 28.25 18.26 7.86
C LEU A 204 28.00 18.32 6.35
N GLY A 205 27.39 17.28 5.76
CA GLY A 205 27.16 17.20 4.32
C GLY A 205 28.29 16.54 3.53
N GLU A 206 29.28 15.95 4.21
CA GLU A 206 30.44 15.31 3.59
C GLU A 206 30.16 13.82 3.31
N MET A 207 30.65 13.32 2.18
CA MET A 207 30.49 11.92 1.79
C MET A 207 31.51 11.05 2.54
N VAL A 208 31.02 10.14 3.39
CA VAL A 208 31.85 9.31 4.28
C VAL A 208 31.42 7.84 4.26
N TYR A 209 32.28 6.94 4.73
CA TYR A 209 31.91 5.57 5.02
C TYR A 209 31.21 5.47 6.38
N ILE A 210 30.04 4.82 6.46
CA ILE A 210 29.24 4.72 7.69
C ILE A 210 30.07 4.08 8.81
N LYS A 211 30.79 3.00 8.52
CA LYS A 211 31.52 2.24 9.54
C LYS A 211 32.63 3.05 10.17
N THR A 212 33.45 3.73 9.36
CA THR A 212 34.69 4.38 9.81
C THR A 212 34.54 5.88 10.05
N GLY A 213 33.58 6.55 9.42
CA GLY A 213 33.47 8.01 9.39
C GLY A 213 34.48 8.70 8.48
N GLU A 214 35.36 7.93 7.83
CA GLU A 214 36.39 8.47 6.93
C GLU A 214 35.77 8.98 5.62
N PRO A 215 36.34 10.04 5.01
CA PRO A 215 35.91 10.53 3.70
C PRO A 215 35.95 9.44 2.63
N GLN A 216 34.94 9.43 1.76
CA GLN A 216 34.89 8.53 0.61
C GLN A 216 35.90 8.96 -0.46
N LYS A 217 36.54 7.96 -1.09
CA LYS A 217 37.28 8.15 -2.34
C LYS A 217 36.30 8.18 -3.52
N GLU A 218 36.69 8.80 -4.62
CA GLU A 218 35.89 8.76 -5.85
C GLU A 218 35.76 7.32 -6.39
N PRO A 219 34.57 6.91 -6.88
CA PRO A 219 33.32 7.67 -6.87
C PRO A 219 32.69 7.75 -5.48
N GLN A 220 32.15 8.92 -5.12
CA GLN A 220 31.37 9.11 -3.90
C GLN A 220 29.88 8.80 -4.13
N GLY A 221 29.21 8.29 -3.10
CA GLY A 221 27.80 7.94 -3.20
C GLY A 221 27.24 7.23 -1.98
N PHE A 222 26.17 6.47 -2.20
CA PHE A 222 25.39 5.85 -1.13
C PHE A 222 25.25 4.34 -1.31
N ASN A 223 25.20 3.60 -0.20
CA ASN A 223 24.50 2.31 -0.18
C ASN A 223 23.01 2.52 0.15
N CYS A 224 22.25 1.43 0.27
CA CYS A 224 20.83 1.50 0.61
C CYS A 224 20.53 2.18 1.95
N SER A 225 21.39 2.00 2.96
CA SER A 225 21.22 2.61 4.29
C SER A 225 21.59 4.10 4.30
N GLY A 226 22.65 4.48 3.58
CA GLY A 226 23.08 5.86 3.37
C GLY A 226 22.06 6.65 2.55
N PHE A 227 21.44 6.04 1.54
CA PHE A 227 20.36 6.65 0.79
C PHE A 227 19.10 6.85 1.65
N GLY A 228 18.73 5.85 2.45
CA GLY A 228 17.67 6.00 3.44
C GLY A 228 17.94 7.16 4.41
N LYS A 229 19.19 7.28 4.89
CA LYS A 229 19.60 8.44 5.70
C LYS A 229 19.49 9.76 4.93
N TRP A 230 19.93 9.84 3.67
CA TRP A 230 19.85 11.07 2.87
C TRP A 230 18.41 11.55 2.65
N VAL A 231 17.47 10.62 2.45
CA VAL A 231 16.04 10.94 2.42
C VAL A 231 15.59 11.48 3.79
N ALA A 232 15.97 10.81 4.88
CA ALA A 232 15.67 11.25 6.24
C ALA A 232 16.29 12.62 6.57
N ASP A 233 17.50 12.91 6.08
CA ASP A 233 18.19 14.19 6.23
C ASP A 233 17.43 15.31 5.54
N SER A 234 16.83 15.07 4.37
CA SER A 234 16.00 16.05 3.67
C SER A 234 14.76 16.43 4.48
N ILE A 235 14.16 15.46 5.17
CA ILE A 235 13.06 15.70 6.11
C ILE A 235 13.57 16.45 7.35
N TYR A 236 14.63 15.95 7.98
CA TYR A 236 15.19 16.50 9.21
C TYR A 236 15.72 17.93 9.04
N LYS A 237 16.37 18.23 7.91
CA LYS A 237 16.82 19.57 7.54
C LYS A 237 15.67 20.54 7.39
N THR A 238 14.57 20.08 6.78
CA THR A 238 13.36 20.91 6.66
C THR A 238 12.80 21.29 8.03
N MET A 239 12.86 20.37 9.00
CA MET A 239 12.33 20.59 10.34
C MET A 239 13.30 21.36 11.26
N THR A 240 14.62 21.24 11.06
CA THR A 240 15.63 21.67 12.05
C THR A 240 16.78 22.51 11.50
N GLY A 241 16.93 22.59 10.18
CA GLY A 241 18.09 23.16 9.50
C GLY A 241 19.37 22.31 9.57
N LYS A 242 19.34 21.13 10.21
CA LYS A 242 20.50 20.26 10.44
C LYS A 242 20.35 18.91 9.74
N LEU A 243 21.45 18.18 9.61
CA LEU A 243 21.46 16.78 9.13
C LEU A 243 21.63 15.81 10.32
N LEU A 244 21.22 14.56 10.14
CA LEU A 244 21.36 13.51 11.14
C LEU A 244 22.83 13.11 11.28
N LYS A 245 23.27 12.90 12.54
CA LYS A 245 24.59 12.37 12.85
C LYS A 245 24.64 10.88 12.62
N ILE A 246 25.66 10.40 11.92
CA ILE A 246 25.83 8.96 11.66
C ILE A 246 26.00 8.17 12.97
N GLU A 247 26.71 8.74 13.94
CA GLU A 247 26.95 8.08 15.23
C GLU A 247 25.66 7.82 16.03
N ASP A 248 24.68 8.72 15.97
CA ASP A 248 23.36 8.49 16.58
C ASP A 248 22.62 7.32 15.91
N LEU A 249 22.85 7.11 14.61
CA LEU A 249 22.15 6.09 13.82
C LEU A 249 22.82 4.71 13.90
N LYS A 250 24.12 4.65 14.21
CA LYS A 250 24.89 3.40 14.39
C LYS A 250 24.64 2.70 15.73
N VAL A 251 23.93 3.34 16.66
CA VAL A 251 23.69 2.78 17.99
C VAL A 251 22.91 1.47 17.88
N ARG A 252 23.54 0.38 18.30
CA ARG A 252 22.95 -0.96 18.30
C ARG A 252 21.99 -1.16 19.45
N HIS A 253 20.92 -1.92 19.21
CA HIS A 253 19.85 -2.14 20.18
C HIS A 253 20.07 -3.41 21.01
N ILE A 254 21.30 -3.59 21.50
CA ILE A 254 21.69 -4.77 22.30
C ILE A 254 20.84 -4.81 23.58
N GLY A 255 20.22 -5.97 23.86
CA GLY A 255 19.31 -6.15 25.00
C GLY A 255 17.86 -5.72 24.76
N VAL A 256 17.58 -5.00 23.66
CA VAL A 256 16.22 -4.61 23.23
C VAL A 256 15.68 -5.55 22.16
N ARG A 257 16.57 -6.11 21.34
CA ARG A 257 16.27 -7.08 20.27
C ARG A 257 17.34 -8.15 20.17
N GLY A 258 17.01 -9.23 19.45
CA GLY A 258 17.87 -10.41 19.37
C GLY A 258 17.76 -11.32 20.59
N ASN A 259 18.65 -12.28 20.71
CA ASN A 259 18.72 -13.23 21.82
C ASN A 259 20.16 -13.70 22.05
N SER A 260 20.36 -14.60 23.03
CA SER A 260 21.69 -15.14 23.37
C SER A 260 22.45 -15.74 22.18
N PHE A 261 21.75 -16.31 21.19
CA PHE A 261 22.38 -16.88 19.98
C PHE A 261 22.85 -15.82 18.98
N THR A 262 22.17 -14.68 18.91
CA THR A 262 22.58 -13.58 18.00
C THR A 262 23.64 -12.69 18.61
N ASN A 263 23.70 -12.61 19.96
CA ASN A 263 24.68 -11.80 20.70
C ASN A 263 26.13 -12.07 20.29
N TYR A 264 26.47 -13.34 20.00
CA TYR A 264 27.82 -13.72 19.56
C TYR A 264 28.22 -13.06 18.21
N TYR A 265 27.24 -12.74 17.36
CA TYR A 265 27.47 -12.21 16.02
C TYR A 265 27.31 -10.70 15.91
N GLU A 266 26.88 -10.01 16.97
CA GLU A 266 26.65 -8.55 16.98
C GLU A 266 27.84 -7.76 16.48
N PHE A 267 29.04 -8.11 16.96
CA PHE A 267 30.25 -7.36 16.65
C PHE A 267 30.94 -7.81 15.36
N SER A 268 30.72 -9.05 14.94
CA SER A 268 31.38 -9.61 13.75
C SER A 268 30.57 -9.44 12.47
N LEU A 269 29.24 -9.52 12.55
CA LEU A 269 28.35 -9.54 11.39
C LEU A 269 27.27 -8.44 11.41
N ASP A 270 27.01 -7.83 12.57
CA ASP A 270 25.96 -6.81 12.77
C ASP A 270 24.61 -7.18 12.11
N PRO A 271 24.02 -8.32 12.48
CA PRO A 271 22.88 -8.90 11.76
C PRO A 271 21.62 -8.02 11.78
N PHE A 272 21.55 -7.04 12.68
CA PHE A 272 20.42 -6.15 12.85
C PHE A 272 20.71 -4.71 12.42
N PHE A 273 21.84 -4.45 11.74
CA PHE A 273 22.22 -3.09 11.33
C PHE A 273 21.06 -2.33 10.68
N GLY A 274 20.40 -2.90 9.66
CA GLY A 274 19.29 -2.25 8.98
C GLY A 274 18.06 -1.99 9.87
N LEU A 275 17.81 -2.85 10.87
CA LEU A 275 16.71 -2.67 11.83
C LEU A 275 17.00 -1.52 12.78
N ASP A 276 18.17 -1.55 13.42
CA ASP A 276 18.58 -0.56 14.40
C ASP A 276 18.72 0.81 13.72
N TRP A 277 19.31 0.85 12.51
CA TRP A 277 19.46 2.04 11.68
C TRP A 277 18.13 2.73 11.37
N THR A 278 17.15 1.97 10.87
CA THR A 278 15.84 2.53 10.50
C THR A 278 15.05 2.99 11.74
N ARG A 279 15.07 2.23 12.84
CA ARG A 279 14.48 2.67 14.12
C ARG A 279 15.12 3.95 14.65
N ASN A 280 16.46 4.07 14.59
CA ASN A 280 17.16 5.27 15.03
C ASN A 280 16.78 6.47 14.17
N ILE A 281 16.68 6.32 12.84
CA ILE A 281 16.18 7.36 11.94
C ILE A 281 14.79 7.81 12.39
N ALA A 282 13.85 6.88 12.53
CA ALA A 282 12.48 7.21 12.90
C ALA A 282 12.41 7.90 14.27
N TYR A 283 13.17 7.41 15.25
CA TYR A 283 13.23 8.01 16.58
C TYR A 283 13.76 9.45 16.53
N LYS A 284 14.84 9.72 15.78
CA LYS A 284 15.44 11.06 15.67
C LYS A 284 14.52 12.04 14.93
N LEU A 285 13.76 11.56 13.94
CA LEU A 285 12.75 12.38 13.25
C LEU A 285 11.56 12.73 14.17
N LYS A 286 11.11 11.80 15.03
CA LYS A 286 10.03 12.04 16.01
C LYS A 286 10.50 12.93 17.18
N ASN A 287 11.70 12.66 17.71
CA ASN A 287 12.21 13.26 18.95
C ASN A 287 13.38 14.21 18.66
N ILE A 288 13.08 15.32 18.01
CA ILE A 288 14.06 16.36 17.66
C ILE A 288 14.81 16.84 18.90
N ASN A 289 16.12 17.07 18.77
CA ASN A 289 17.03 17.53 19.84
C ASN A 289 17.09 16.61 21.08
N SER A 290 16.51 15.42 21.04
CA SER A 290 16.59 14.45 22.13
C SER A 290 17.72 13.45 21.89
N ASN A 291 18.33 13.00 23.00
CA ASN A 291 19.20 11.83 22.97
C ASN A 291 18.39 10.57 22.64
N LEU A 292 19.07 9.58 22.07
CA LEU A 292 18.45 8.29 21.77
C LEU A 292 18.07 7.57 23.08
N ASP A 293 16.79 7.23 23.22
CA ASP A 293 16.25 6.44 24.32
C ASP A 293 15.86 5.05 23.80
N LEU A 294 16.71 4.07 24.08
CA LEU A 294 16.53 2.69 23.63
C LEU A 294 15.26 2.02 24.18
N SER A 295 14.65 2.55 25.24
CA SER A 295 13.37 2.02 25.74
C SER A 295 12.19 2.36 24.83
N LYS A 296 12.35 3.37 23.94
CA LYS A 296 11.27 3.92 23.11
C LYS A 296 11.45 3.69 21.61
N VAL A 297 12.58 3.13 21.17
CA VAL A 297 12.87 2.91 19.74
C VAL A 297 11.86 2.01 19.04
N LYS A 298 11.18 1.12 19.78
CA LYS A 298 10.12 0.25 19.24
C LYS A 298 8.75 0.94 19.11
N GLU A 299 8.53 2.13 19.68
CA GLU A 299 7.24 2.84 19.60
C GLU A 299 6.83 3.19 18.16
N LEU A 300 7.81 3.28 17.26
CA LEU A 300 7.62 3.63 15.86
C LEU A 300 7.53 2.43 14.93
N ASP A 301 7.73 1.21 15.46
CA ASP A 301 7.55 -0.01 14.70
C ASP A 301 6.11 -0.11 14.21
N VAL A 302 5.94 -0.50 12.95
CA VAL A 302 4.65 -0.93 12.44
C VAL A 302 4.49 -2.40 12.78
N ASN A 303 3.77 -2.68 13.86
CA ASN A 303 3.55 -4.03 14.40
C ASN A 303 2.07 -4.36 14.63
N SER A 304 1.16 -3.47 14.23
CA SER A 304 -0.28 -3.55 14.48
C SER A 304 -1.13 -3.35 13.21
N VAL A 305 -0.71 -3.93 12.08
CA VAL A 305 -1.53 -4.02 10.87
C VAL A 305 -2.58 -5.11 11.06
N GLY A 306 -3.87 -4.76 10.92
CA GLY A 306 -4.96 -5.72 11.03
C GLY A 306 -4.81 -6.91 10.07
N PHE A 307 -5.39 -8.06 10.44
CA PHE A 307 -5.46 -9.29 9.62
C PHE A 307 -4.13 -10.01 9.38
N LEU A 308 -2.99 -9.38 9.64
CA LEU A 308 -1.66 -9.96 9.43
C LEU A 308 -0.95 -10.26 10.73
N LYS A 309 -0.15 -11.34 10.74
CA LYS A 309 0.72 -11.68 11.85
C LYS A 309 2.06 -10.99 11.71
N TYR A 310 2.41 -10.18 12.72
CA TYR A 310 3.74 -9.59 12.84
C TYR A 310 4.69 -10.54 13.60
N ILE A 311 5.96 -10.60 13.19
CA ILE A 311 7.02 -11.31 13.91
C ILE A 311 7.99 -10.27 14.50
N ASP A 312 8.15 -10.28 15.84
CA ASP A 312 8.98 -9.30 16.55
C ASP A 312 10.40 -9.20 15.96
N ASN A 313 10.84 -7.96 15.72
CA ASN A 313 12.11 -7.58 15.08
C ASN A 313 12.34 -8.13 13.66
N ARG A 314 11.43 -8.93 13.11
CA ARG A 314 11.54 -9.50 11.76
C ARG A 314 10.64 -8.78 10.77
N GLY A 315 9.44 -8.41 11.21
CA GLY A 315 8.45 -7.71 10.39
C GLY A 315 7.32 -8.61 9.87
N TYR A 316 6.71 -8.17 8.78
CA TYR A 316 5.70 -8.91 8.02
C TYR A 316 6.32 -9.62 6.83
N GLU A 317 5.65 -10.65 6.31
CA GLU A 317 6.02 -11.29 5.04
C GLU A 317 5.99 -10.27 3.89
N ILE A 318 7.04 -10.27 3.06
CA ILE A 318 7.20 -9.27 2.00
C ILE A 318 6.09 -9.36 0.95
N GLU A 319 5.47 -10.53 0.76
CA GLU A 319 4.34 -10.75 -0.13
C GLU A 319 3.13 -9.88 0.26
N ASN A 320 3.00 -9.51 1.53
CA ASN A 320 1.90 -8.68 2.03
C ASN A 320 2.21 -7.18 2.01
N LEU A 321 3.37 -6.75 1.50
CA LEU A 321 3.83 -5.35 1.60
C LEU A 321 2.86 -4.35 0.97
N GLU A 322 2.27 -4.67 -0.18
CA GLU A 322 1.32 -3.76 -0.83
C GLU A 322 0.05 -3.55 0.00
N PHE A 323 -0.50 -4.63 0.56
CA PHE A 323 -1.65 -4.57 1.47
C PHE A 323 -1.32 -3.75 2.72
N ILE A 324 -0.16 -3.98 3.33
CA ILE A 324 0.29 -3.26 4.52
C ILE A 324 0.35 -1.75 4.23
N LEU A 325 0.96 -1.38 3.11
CA LEU A 325 1.12 0.03 2.73
C LEU A 325 -0.22 0.70 2.41
N TYR A 326 -1.16 -0.03 1.82
CA TYR A 326 -2.52 0.49 1.63
C TYR A 326 -3.24 0.70 2.96
N TYR A 327 -3.22 -0.31 3.83
CA TYR A 327 -3.82 -0.22 5.16
C TYR A 327 -3.29 1.00 5.92
N LEU A 328 -1.98 1.20 5.88
CA LEU A 328 -1.29 2.32 6.50
C LEU A 328 -1.62 3.67 5.84
N ALA A 329 -1.75 3.74 4.52
CA ALA A 329 -2.16 4.98 3.85
C ALA A 329 -3.58 5.42 4.24
N VAL A 330 -4.47 4.46 4.53
CA VAL A 330 -5.83 4.73 5.02
C VAL A 330 -5.82 5.12 6.49
N LYS A 331 -5.17 4.31 7.35
CA LYS A 331 -5.26 4.44 8.82
C LYS A 331 -4.29 5.45 9.43
N GLU A 332 -3.15 5.68 8.80
CA GLU A 332 -2.08 6.53 9.30
C GLU A 332 -1.59 7.50 8.20
N PRO A 333 -2.49 8.30 7.61
CA PRO A 333 -2.12 9.16 6.50
C PRO A 333 -1.02 10.17 6.86
N GLY A 334 -0.27 10.57 5.84
CA GLY A 334 0.82 11.54 6.00
C GLY A 334 2.09 10.98 6.65
N HIS A 335 2.23 9.66 6.69
CA HIS A 335 3.44 8.97 7.08
C HIS A 335 4.16 8.37 5.86
N ILE A 336 5.47 8.28 5.96
CA ILE A 336 6.32 7.44 5.11
C ILE A 336 6.91 6.33 5.98
N TYR A 337 7.48 5.32 5.32
CA TYR A 337 8.01 4.15 6.02
C TYR A 337 9.42 3.84 5.58
N PHE A 338 10.30 3.66 6.56
CA PHE A 338 11.61 3.05 6.32
C PHE A 338 11.47 1.55 6.56
N GLY A 339 11.82 0.78 5.53
CA GLY A 339 11.74 -0.68 5.57
C GLY A 339 13.10 -1.31 5.70
N SER A 340 13.24 -2.26 6.61
CA SER A 340 14.40 -3.13 6.73
C SER A 340 14.05 -4.55 6.32
N ILE A 341 14.64 -5.02 5.22
CA ILE A 341 14.40 -6.36 4.67
C ILE A 341 15.26 -7.36 5.42
N SER A 342 14.58 -8.33 6.01
CA SER A 342 15.16 -9.40 6.77
C SER A 342 15.08 -10.73 6.02
N THR A 343 16.24 -11.38 5.89
CA THR A 343 16.40 -12.64 5.14
C THR A 343 17.09 -13.68 6.01
N THR A 344 16.81 -14.95 5.75
CA THR A 344 17.61 -16.07 6.27
C THR A 344 18.76 -16.36 5.31
N ILE A 345 19.95 -16.59 5.83
CA ILE A 345 21.11 -16.96 5.00
C ILE A 345 21.14 -18.48 4.83
N ASN A 346 21.22 -18.98 3.60
CA ASN A 346 21.26 -20.42 3.28
C ASN A 346 22.41 -21.20 3.97
N LYS A 347 23.46 -20.52 4.42
CA LYS A 347 24.60 -21.10 5.19
C LYS A 347 24.42 -21.04 6.72
N PHE A 348 23.36 -20.40 7.20
CA PHE A 348 23.04 -20.25 8.63
C PHE A 348 21.53 -20.38 8.85
N PRO A 349 20.97 -21.60 8.72
CA PRO A 349 19.54 -21.82 8.95
C PRO A 349 19.13 -21.31 10.34
N GLY A 350 18.06 -20.51 10.37
CA GLY A 350 17.55 -19.88 11.60
C GLY A 350 18.16 -18.52 11.97
N LYS A 351 19.17 -18.01 11.27
CA LYS A 351 19.74 -16.67 11.55
C LYS A 351 19.15 -15.60 10.64
N LEU A 352 18.59 -14.58 11.28
CA LEU A 352 17.96 -13.42 10.66
C LEU A 352 18.98 -12.33 10.36
N PHE A 353 18.94 -11.75 9.16
CA PHE A 353 19.80 -10.63 8.79
C PHE A 353 19.01 -9.52 8.10
N HIS A 354 19.12 -8.30 8.63
CA HIS A 354 18.57 -7.07 8.10
C HIS A 354 19.53 -6.45 7.08
N LYS A 355 19.41 -6.86 5.82
CA LYS A 355 20.44 -6.64 4.79
C LYS A 355 20.21 -5.44 3.89
N HIS A 356 18.97 -5.00 3.76
CA HIS A 356 18.59 -3.98 2.80
C HIS A 356 17.62 -2.99 3.42
N VAL A 357 17.80 -1.71 3.12
CA VAL A 357 16.93 -0.63 3.56
C VAL A 357 16.23 -0.04 2.34
N VAL A 358 14.92 0.19 2.47
CA VAL A 358 14.08 0.84 1.45
C VAL A 358 13.31 1.99 2.07
N VAL A 359 12.93 2.97 1.25
CA VAL A 359 12.01 4.04 1.67
C VAL A 359 10.73 3.94 0.86
N LEU A 360 9.60 3.90 1.57
CA LEU A 360 8.28 3.60 1.03
C LEU A 360 7.36 4.78 1.28
N PHE A 361 6.74 5.26 0.21
CA PHE A 361 5.83 6.41 0.20
C PHE A 361 4.47 5.95 -0.31
N PRO A 362 3.58 5.47 0.58
CA PRO A 362 2.22 5.12 0.20
C PRO A 362 1.34 6.38 0.22
N PHE A 363 0.59 6.62 -0.87
CA PHE A 363 -0.29 7.78 -0.98
C PHE A 363 -1.45 7.52 -1.95
N PHE A 364 -2.50 8.33 -1.84
CA PHE A 364 -3.55 8.41 -2.85
C PHE A 364 -3.27 9.60 -3.77
N ASP A 365 -3.28 9.37 -5.08
CA ASP A 365 -3.11 10.45 -6.05
C ASP A 365 -4.40 11.29 -6.20
N LYS A 366 -4.36 12.32 -7.06
CA LYS A 366 -5.49 13.22 -7.31
C LYS A 366 -6.73 12.53 -7.87
N GLU A 367 -6.61 11.29 -8.36
CA GLU A 367 -7.70 10.45 -8.83
C GLU A 367 -8.17 9.46 -7.75
N SER A 368 -7.70 9.61 -6.51
CA SER A 368 -7.91 8.70 -5.38
C SER A 368 -7.41 7.27 -5.65
N ILE A 369 -6.42 7.12 -6.53
CA ILE A 369 -5.78 5.83 -6.79
C ILE A 369 -4.65 5.64 -5.81
N PHE A 370 -4.62 4.48 -5.14
CA PHE A 370 -3.51 4.11 -4.29
C PHE A 370 -2.23 3.92 -5.09
N ARG A 371 -1.17 4.61 -4.67
CA ARG A 371 0.17 4.54 -5.24
C ARG A 371 1.16 4.23 -4.12
N VAL A 372 2.23 3.54 -4.51
CA VAL A 372 3.43 3.41 -3.69
C VAL A 372 4.61 3.84 -4.54
N SER A 373 5.34 4.84 -4.06
CA SER A 373 6.70 5.09 -4.53
C SER A 373 7.66 4.33 -3.62
N LEU A 374 8.46 3.44 -4.20
CA LEU A 374 9.53 2.73 -3.50
C LEU A 374 10.84 3.29 -4.04
N MET A 375 11.55 4.06 -3.22
CA MET A 375 12.80 4.68 -3.64
C MET A 375 14.00 3.89 -3.10
N GLU A 376 14.89 3.58 -4.03
CA GLU A 376 16.23 3.03 -3.81
C GLU A 376 17.25 3.96 -4.48
N VAL A 377 18.55 3.68 -4.31
CA VAL A 377 19.61 4.50 -4.91
C VAL A 377 19.34 4.66 -6.42
N ASN A 378 19.29 5.91 -6.90
CA ASN A 378 18.98 6.32 -8.29
C ASN A 378 17.65 5.92 -8.90
N ASN A 379 16.84 5.09 -8.25
CA ASN A 379 15.73 4.46 -8.93
C ASN A 379 14.49 4.38 -8.05
N GLU A 380 13.35 4.61 -8.68
CA GLU A 380 12.06 4.25 -8.14
C GLU A 380 11.71 2.85 -8.66
N THR A 381 11.74 1.86 -7.78
CA THR A 381 11.39 0.48 -8.14
C THR A 381 9.96 0.14 -7.73
N SER A 382 9.55 -1.11 -7.92
CA SER A 382 8.21 -1.57 -7.57
C SER A 382 8.25 -2.59 -6.45
N ILE A 383 7.17 -2.67 -5.67
CA ILE A 383 6.97 -3.72 -4.66
C ILE A 383 7.17 -5.11 -5.27
N LYS A 384 6.64 -5.33 -6.49
CA LYS A 384 6.82 -6.57 -7.23
C LYS A 384 8.29 -6.89 -7.51
N SER A 385 9.07 -5.90 -7.96
CA SER A 385 10.52 -6.07 -8.18
C SER A 385 11.26 -6.37 -6.88
N LEU A 386 10.88 -5.70 -5.78
CA LEU A 386 11.47 -5.95 -4.46
C LEU A 386 11.19 -7.38 -3.97
N GLY A 387 9.93 -7.83 -4.04
CA GLY A 387 9.55 -9.20 -3.68
C GLY A 387 10.28 -10.25 -4.50
N SER A 388 10.46 -10.02 -5.81
CA SER A 388 11.23 -10.93 -6.67
C SER A 388 12.72 -11.00 -6.31
N ARG A 389 13.33 -9.89 -5.86
CA ARG A 389 14.75 -9.86 -5.43
C ARG A 389 14.95 -10.49 -4.05
N TYR A 390 13.93 -10.45 -3.20
CA TYR A 390 13.97 -10.98 -1.84
C TYR A 390 12.79 -11.93 -1.57
N PRO A 391 12.71 -13.08 -2.27
CA PRO A 391 11.60 -14.02 -2.07
C PRO A 391 11.66 -14.67 -0.68
N ASN A 392 10.50 -14.96 -0.08
CA ASN A 392 10.38 -15.53 1.28
C ASN A 392 11.07 -14.69 2.37
N SER A 393 11.21 -13.38 2.12
CA SER A 393 11.79 -12.45 3.08
C SER A 393 10.71 -11.75 3.89
N TYR A 394 11.13 -11.06 4.93
CA TYR A 394 10.26 -10.25 5.76
C TYR A 394 10.70 -8.80 5.70
N VAL A 395 9.79 -7.88 5.96
CA VAL A 395 10.04 -6.45 6.00
C VAL A 395 9.58 -5.89 7.33
N HIS A 396 10.53 -5.37 8.10
CA HIS A 396 10.24 -4.57 9.27
C HIS A 396 10.08 -3.12 8.84
N LEU A 397 8.99 -2.47 9.24
CA LEU A 397 8.69 -1.08 8.88
C LEU A 397 8.71 -0.23 10.14
N VAL A 398 9.27 0.97 10.02
CA VAL A 398 9.10 2.05 11.01
C VAL A 398 8.42 3.24 10.36
N ARG A 399 7.53 3.89 11.11
CA ARG A 399 6.71 5.01 10.62
C ARG A 399 7.37 6.35 10.90
N VAL A 400 7.25 7.28 9.95
CA VAL A 400 7.77 8.65 10.06
C VAL A 400 6.72 9.62 9.54
N LYS A 401 6.28 10.55 10.38
CA LYS A 401 5.37 11.62 9.96
C LYS A 401 6.16 12.66 9.18
N VAL A 402 5.64 13.08 8.03
CA VAL A 402 6.36 13.99 7.13
C VAL A 402 5.69 15.36 6.98
N PRO A 403 6.48 16.45 6.83
CA PRO A 403 5.95 17.78 6.52
C PRO A 403 5.35 17.84 5.11
N ASN A 404 4.62 18.92 4.80
CA ASN A 404 3.96 19.11 3.50
C ASN A 404 4.92 19.19 2.30
N THR A 405 6.14 19.65 2.55
CA THR A 405 7.21 19.82 1.55
C THR A 405 8.53 19.53 2.23
N ILE A 406 9.56 19.20 1.45
CA ILE A 406 10.93 19.04 1.95
C ILE A 406 11.93 19.83 1.12
N SER A 407 13.01 20.26 1.75
CA SER A 407 14.23 20.70 1.08
C SER A 407 15.13 19.49 0.85
N ILE A 408 15.28 19.07 -0.39
CA ILE A 408 16.23 18.01 -0.74
C ILE A 408 17.65 18.46 -0.37
N VAL A 409 18.37 17.60 0.33
CA VAL A 409 19.77 17.84 0.67
C VAL A 409 20.60 17.71 -0.60
N PRO A 410 21.35 18.75 -1.02
CA PRO A 410 22.18 18.67 -2.20
C PRO A 410 23.28 17.63 -1.97
N ILE A 411 23.62 16.89 -3.02
CA ILE A 411 24.76 15.99 -3.04
C ILE A 411 25.95 16.80 -3.57
N PRO A 412 27.11 16.81 -2.89
CA PRO A 412 28.29 17.55 -3.35
C PRO A 412 28.59 17.25 -4.82
N GLU A 413 28.59 18.28 -5.66
CA GLU A 413 28.97 18.16 -7.06
C GLU A 413 30.48 17.94 -7.17
N ARG A 414 30.90 17.21 -8.21
CA ARG A 414 32.32 17.10 -8.52
C ARG A 414 32.88 18.49 -8.79
N VAL A 415 33.86 18.91 -7.99
CA VAL A 415 34.80 19.93 -8.47
C VAL A 415 35.64 19.23 -9.53
N ASN A 416 35.33 19.45 -10.80
CA ASN A 416 36.23 19.08 -11.89
C ASN A 416 37.53 19.85 -11.66
N ASN A 417 38.58 19.15 -11.22
CA ASN A 417 39.95 19.65 -11.32
C ASN A 417 40.47 19.45 -12.73
#